data_AF-A0A7X8WQI8-F1
#
_entry.id   AF-A0A7X8WQI8-F1
#
_cell.length_a   1.000
_cell.length_b   1.000
_cell.length_c   1.000
_cell.angle_alpha   90.00
_cell.angle_beta   90.00
_cell.angle_gamma   90.00
#
_symmetry.space_group_name_H-M   'P 1'
#
loop_
_entity.id
_entity.type
_entity.pdbx_description
1 polymer ?
#
loop_
_entity_poly.entity_id
_entity_poly.type
_entity_poly.pdbx_seq_one_letter_code
_entity_poly.pdbx_strand_id
1 'polypeptide(L)'
;MAITSIDTDHDELTTTTVAEFPVPVTRLWQAYVDPQQIEKFWGPPTWPATFTRHDVRPGGRSEYHMTGPDGEKAGGFWEFVSVDPPRAFEVRDGFANDDGTPNTELPGMRMVFEFAETDSGSRLTTTTY
;
A
#
# COMPACT_ATOMS: atom_id res chain seq x y z
N MET A 1 -1.99 14.79 -13.36
CA MET A 1 -2.20 13.35 -13.11
C MET A 1 -0.96 12.88 -12.37
N ALA A 2 -1.07 12.27 -11.18
CA ALA A 2 0.10 11.98 -10.34
C ALA A 2 0.91 10.77 -10.84
N ILE A 3 0.25 9.75 -11.39
CA ILE A 3 0.92 8.60 -12.00
C ILE A 3 1.58 9.04 -13.31
N THR A 4 2.87 8.72 -13.44
CA THR A 4 3.70 9.06 -14.60
C THR A 4 4.06 7.86 -15.46
N SER A 5 4.16 6.65 -14.87
CA SER A 5 4.34 5.41 -15.63
C SER A 5 3.76 4.20 -14.91
N ILE A 6 3.37 3.20 -15.70
CA ILE A 6 3.06 1.84 -15.25
C ILE A 6 3.79 0.90 -16.21
N ASP A 7 4.58 -0.01 -15.68
CA ASP A 7 5.34 -1.01 -16.43
C ASP A 7 5.03 -2.40 -15.86
N THR A 8 4.84 -3.38 -16.75
CA THR A 8 4.56 -4.77 -16.37
C THR A 8 5.58 -5.66 -17.06
N ASP A 9 6.44 -6.28 -16.26
CA ASP A 9 7.43 -7.24 -16.71
C ASP A 9 6.87 -8.66 -16.51
N HIS A 10 6.58 -9.34 -17.63
CA HIS A 10 6.03 -10.68 -17.62
C HIS A 10 7.08 -11.78 -17.39
N ASP A 11 8.36 -11.48 -17.58
CA ASP A 11 9.45 -12.42 -17.36
C ASP A 11 9.83 -12.44 -15.87
N GLU A 12 9.89 -11.27 -15.24
CA GLU A 12 10.18 -11.12 -13.80
C GLU A 12 8.92 -11.18 -12.91
N LEU A 13 7.72 -11.25 -13.52
CA LEU A 13 6.41 -11.24 -12.85
C LEU A 13 6.20 -10.01 -11.96
N THR A 14 6.61 -8.83 -12.44
CA THR A 14 6.47 -7.59 -11.67
C THR A 14 5.57 -6.57 -12.34
N THR A 15 4.94 -5.73 -11.52
CA THR A 15 4.34 -4.47 -11.99
C THR A 15 4.95 -3.32 -11.20
N THR A 16 5.49 -2.34 -11.92
CA THR A 16 6.09 -1.13 -11.35
C THR A 16 5.23 0.07 -11.71
N THR A 17 4.74 0.77 -10.70
CA THR A 17 4.02 2.04 -10.85
C THR A 17 4.87 3.19 -10.32
N VAL A 18 5.00 4.26 -11.11
CA VAL A 18 5.69 5.48 -10.70
C VAL A 18 4.69 6.63 -10.64
N ALA A 19 4.73 7.39 -9.56
CA ALA A 19 3.94 8.60 -9.38
C ALA A 19 4.79 9.74 -8.83
N GLU A 20 4.49 10.97 -9.25
CA GLU A 20 5.15 12.19 -8.79
C GLU A 20 4.15 13.13 -8.12
N PHE A 21 4.58 13.75 -7.02
CA PHE A 21 3.78 14.63 -6.20
C PHE A 21 4.54 15.91 -5.88
N PRO A 22 3.91 17.10 -5.99
CA PRO A 22 4.53 18.39 -5.66
C PRO A 22 4.54 18.65 -4.15
N VAL A 23 5.00 17.67 -3.36
CA VAL A 23 5.12 17.73 -1.90
C VAL A 23 6.45 17.10 -1.46
N PRO A 24 6.98 17.47 -0.28
CA PRO A 24 8.18 16.83 0.26
C PRO A 24 8.00 15.33 0.49
N VAL A 25 9.10 14.56 0.39
CA VAL A 25 9.09 13.10 0.61
C VAL A 25 8.50 12.71 1.97
N THR A 26 8.77 13.50 3.00
CA THR A 26 8.21 13.29 4.35
C THR A 26 6.68 13.42 4.38
N ARG A 27 6.10 14.33 3.60
CA ARG A 27 4.64 14.48 3.50
C ARG A 27 4.01 13.29 2.79
N LEU A 28 4.66 12.80 1.74
CA LEU A 28 4.22 11.62 1.00
C LEU A 28 4.31 10.36 1.88
N TRP A 29 5.43 10.16 2.57
CA TRP A 29 5.61 9.09 3.56
C TRP A 29 4.50 9.11 4.62
N GLN A 30 4.21 10.27 5.20
CA GLN A 30 3.13 10.42 6.20
C GLN A 30 1.75 10.06 5.66
N ALA A 31 1.50 10.19 4.35
CA ALA A 31 0.23 9.75 3.77
C ALA A 31 0.04 8.23 3.87
N TYR A 32 1.13 7.45 3.84
CA TYR A 32 1.10 5.99 3.92
C TYR A 32 1.15 5.45 5.34
N VAL A 33 1.85 6.12 6.26
CA VAL A 33 2.10 5.59 7.62
C VAL A 33 1.13 6.09 8.69
N ASP A 34 0.34 7.12 8.38
CA ASP A 34 -0.74 7.59 9.24
C ASP A 34 -2.04 6.85 8.87
N PRO A 35 -2.63 6.04 9.77
CA PRO A 35 -3.84 5.29 9.47
C PRO A 35 -4.94 6.21 8.95
N GLN A 36 -5.14 7.40 9.53
CA GLN A 36 -6.23 8.31 9.14
C GLN A 36 -6.05 8.91 7.74
N GLN A 37 -4.83 8.86 7.20
CA GLN A 37 -4.53 9.36 5.86
C GLN A 37 -4.63 8.24 4.82
N ILE A 38 -4.07 7.07 5.10
CA ILE A 38 -4.04 5.97 4.14
C ILE A 38 -5.45 5.45 3.81
N GLU A 39 -6.39 5.39 4.76
CA GLU A 39 -7.76 4.93 4.45
C GLU A 39 -8.49 5.83 3.43
N LYS A 40 -8.06 7.09 3.28
CA LYS A 40 -8.67 8.03 2.33
C LYS A 40 -8.39 7.71 0.87
N PHE A 41 -7.36 6.91 0.58
CA PHE A 41 -6.94 6.64 -0.80
C PHE A 41 -6.53 5.20 -1.08
N TRP A 42 -6.34 4.35 -0.07
CA TRP A 42 -5.95 2.95 -0.30
C TRP A 42 -7.03 2.15 -1.01
N GLY A 43 -8.29 2.35 -0.61
CA GLY A 43 -9.44 1.80 -1.31
C GLY A 43 -9.79 2.63 -2.54
N PRO A 44 -10.18 2.01 -3.67
CA PRO A 44 -10.70 2.77 -4.79
C PRO A 44 -12.00 3.49 -4.37
N PRO A 45 -12.44 4.54 -5.09
CA PRO A 45 -13.56 5.38 -4.65
C PRO A 45 -14.88 4.62 -4.37
N THR A 46 -15.10 3.49 -5.04
CA THR A 46 -16.27 2.63 -4.86
C THR A 46 -16.13 1.61 -3.73
N TRP A 47 -14.91 1.43 -3.20
CA TRP A 47 -14.57 0.50 -2.13
C TRP A 47 -13.64 1.17 -1.11
N PRO A 48 -14.12 2.16 -0.34
CA PRO A 48 -13.31 2.84 0.68
C PRO A 48 -12.73 1.83 1.68
N ALA A 49 -11.47 2.05 2.04
CA ALA A 49 -10.76 1.26 3.04
C ALA A 49 -11.02 1.78 4.47
N THR A 50 -10.89 0.90 5.46
CA THR A 50 -10.88 1.23 6.88
C THR A 50 -9.80 0.37 7.55
N PHE A 51 -8.81 1.00 8.17
CA PHE A 51 -7.71 0.33 8.84
C PHE A 51 -8.05 0.15 10.32
N THR A 52 -8.21 -1.10 10.74
CA THR A 52 -8.45 -1.46 12.16
C THR A 52 -7.16 -1.54 12.95
N ARG A 53 -6.03 -1.74 12.26
CA ARG A 53 -4.68 -1.72 12.82
C ARG A 53 -3.70 -1.21 11.78
N HIS A 54 -2.72 -0.42 12.21
CA HIS A 54 -1.65 0.07 11.34
C HIS A 54 -0.36 0.27 12.16
N ASP A 55 0.47 -0.77 12.23
CA ASP A 55 1.72 -0.80 13.00
C ASP A 55 2.92 -0.82 12.05
N VAL A 56 3.37 0.37 11.63
CA VAL A 56 4.43 0.53 10.60
C VAL A 56 5.82 0.41 11.22
N ARG A 57 6.26 -0.84 11.40
CA ARG A 57 7.61 -1.20 11.85
C ARG A 57 7.96 -2.60 11.33
N PRO A 58 9.25 -3.00 11.27
CA PRO A 58 9.60 -4.37 10.90
C PRO A 58 8.90 -5.41 11.79
N GLY A 59 8.22 -6.38 11.17
CA GLY A 59 7.38 -7.38 11.83
C GLY A 59 6.03 -6.85 12.35
N GLY A 60 5.72 -5.57 12.12
CA GLY A 60 4.42 -4.97 12.38
C GLY A 60 3.38 -5.41 11.35
N ARG A 61 2.11 -5.14 11.65
CA ARG A 61 0.98 -5.55 10.81
C ARG A 61 -0.03 -4.42 10.65
N SER A 62 -0.54 -4.26 9.42
CA SER A 62 -1.76 -3.52 9.14
C SER A 62 -2.90 -4.49 8.89
N GLU A 63 -4.08 -4.16 9.38
CA GLU A 63 -5.31 -4.90 9.13
C GLU A 63 -6.35 -3.89 8.66
N TYR A 64 -7.02 -4.19 7.56
CA TYR A 64 -8.03 -3.31 6.99
C TYR A 64 -9.13 -4.12 6.31
N HIS A 65 -10.25 -3.45 6.05
CA HIS A 65 -11.26 -3.96 5.12
C HIS A 65 -11.68 -2.86 4.17
N MET A 66 -12.06 -3.25 2.97
CA MET A 66 -12.72 -2.37 2.01
C MET A 66 -14.22 -2.67 2.02
N THR A 67 -15.05 -1.64 1.95
CA THR A 67 -16.51 -1.77 1.97
C THR A 67 -17.07 -1.43 0.59
N GLY A 68 -17.71 -2.39 -0.06
CA GLY A 68 -18.32 -2.22 -1.38
C GLY A 68 -19.64 -1.44 -1.33
N PRO A 69 -20.21 -1.10 -2.50
CA PRO A 69 -21.41 -0.27 -2.60
C PRO A 69 -22.66 -0.90 -1.96
N ASP A 70 -22.74 -2.24 -1.90
CA ASP A 70 -23.87 -2.96 -1.29
C ASP A 70 -23.60 -3.35 0.18
N GLY A 71 -22.49 -2.88 0.75
CA GLY A 71 -22.09 -3.10 2.15
C GLY A 71 -21.28 -4.37 2.39
N GLU A 72 -20.95 -5.11 1.33
CA GLU A 72 -20.02 -6.24 1.37
C GLU A 72 -18.63 -5.78 1.84
N LYS A 73 -17.91 -6.66 2.54
CA LYS A 73 -16.58 -6.36 3.07
C LYS A 73 -15.54 -7.31 2.50
N ALA A 74 -14.42 -6.77 2.05
CA ALA A 74 -13.24 -7.54 1.67
C ALA A 74 -12.10 -7.21 2.64
N GLY A 75 -11.66 -8.20 3.40
CA GLY A 75 -10.56 -8.07 4.36
C GLY A 75 -9.19 -8.16 3.69
N GLY A 76 -8.25 -7.35 4.14
CA GLY A 76 -6.86 -7.38 3.71
C GLY A 76 -5.91 -7.07 4.86
N PHE A 77 -4.65 -7.47 4.70
CA PHE A 77 -3.61 -7.17 5.67
C PHE A 77 -2.26 -6.93 5.00
N TRP A 78 -1.42 -6.16 5.68
CA TRP A 78 0.00 -6.03 5.36
C TRP A 78 0.86 -6.52 6.51
N GLU A 79 1.85 -7.34 6.22
CA GLU A 79 2.94 -7.67 7.15
C GLU A 79 4.20 -6.94 6.70
N PHE A 80 4.69 -6.01 7.53
CA PHE A 80 5.87 -5.21 7.22
C PHE A 80 7.14 -6.05 7.35
N VAL A 81 7.81 -6.28 6.22
CA VAL A 81 9.09 -7.00 6.13
C VAL A 81 10.23 -6.08 6.54
N SER A 82 10.27 -4.88 5.97
CA SER A 82 11.27 -3.85 6.28
C SER A 82 10.63 -2.46 6.26
N VAL A 83 11.18 -1.54 7.05
CA VAL A 83 10.74 -0.14 7.13
C VAL A 83 11.98 0.72 7.34
N ASP A 84 12.20 1.67 6.45
CA ASP A 84 13.35 2.57 6.41
C ASP A 84 12.87 4.02 6.20
N PRO A 85 12.34 4.67 7.25
CA PRO A 85 11.71 5.97 7.10
C PRO A 85 12.72 7.06 6.72
N PRO A 86 12.34 8.03 5.86
CA PRO A 86 11.10 8.11 5.08
C PRO A 86 11.25 7.54 3.66
N ARG A 87 12.22 6.65 3.43
CA ARG A 87 12.72 6.25 2.11
C ARG A 87 12.01 5.04 1.53
N ALA A 88 11.71 4.02 2.34
CA ALA A 88 11.09 2.81 1.82
C ALA A 88 10.37 1.98 2.90
N PHE A 89 9.44 1.14 2.45
CA PHE A 89 8.99 -0.02 3.21
C PHE A 89 8.63 -1.17 2.26
N GLU A 90 8.74 -2.40 2.77
CA GLU A 90 8.36 -3.62 2.08
C GLU A 90 7.28 -4.33 2.90
N VAL A 91 6.24 -4.80 2.23
CA VAL A 91 5.14 -5.55 2.84
C VAL A 91 4.86 -6.85 2.09
N ARG A 92 4.38 -7.84 2.84
CA ARG A 92 3.58 -8.93 2.28
C ARG A 92 2.12 -8.55 2.42
N ASP A 93 1.43 -8.48 1.30
CA ASP A 93 0.00 -8.22 1.21
C ASP A 93 -0.75 -9.54 1.03
N GLY A 94 -1.92 -9.61 1.65
CA GLY A 94 -2.77 -10.78 1.55
C GLY A 94 -4.20 -10.48 1.95
N PHE A 95 -5.08 -11.40 1.60
CA PHE A 95 -6.50 -11.32 1.90
C PHE A 95 -6.80 -11.90 3.28
N ALA A 96 -7.81 -11.37 3.95
CA ALA A 96 -8.29 -11.88 5.23
C ALA A 96 -9.72 -12.42 5.10
N ASN A 97 -10.02 -13.45 5.88
CA ASN A 97 -11.39 -13.92 6.11
C ASN A 97 -12.16 -12.91 6.98
N ASP A 98 -13.48 -13.09 7.09
CA ASP A 98 -14.34 -12.23 7.92
C ASP A 98 -13.95 -12.19 9.40
N ASP A 99 -13.29 -13.24 9.89
CA ASP A 99 -12.78 -13.32 11.28
C ASP A 99 -11.39 -12.67 11.46
N GLY A 100 -10.80 -12.12 10.39
CA GLY A 100 -9.49 -11.48 10.38
C GLY A 100 -8.30 -12.42 10.20
N THR A 101 -8.52 -13.73 10.11
CA THR A 101 -7.46 -14.70 9.82
C THR A 101 -7.00 -14.59 8.36
N PRO A 102 -5.71 -14.86 8.04
CA PRO A 102 -5.26 -14.90 6.66
C PRO A 102 -6.07 -15.89 5.82
N ASN A 103 -6.60 -15.44 4.69
CA ASN A 103 -7.21 -16.29 3.68
C ASN A 103 -6.10 -16.88 2.79
N THR A 104 -5.75 -18.14 3.03
CA THR A 104 -4.70 -18.85 2.28
C THR A 104 -5.18 -19.46 0.96
N GLU A 105 -6.47 -19.34 0.63
CA GLU A 105 -7.02 -19.79 -0.67
C GLU A 105 -6.76 -18.77 -1.77
N LEU A 106 -6.56 -17.49 -1.41
CA LEU A 106 -6.18 -16.43 -2.32
C LEU A 106 -4.67 -16.19 -2.27
N PRO A 107 -4.02 -15.85 -3.40
CA PRO A 107 -2.60 -15.57 -3.41
C PRO A 107 -2.31 -14.29 -2.61
N GLY A 108 -1.22 -14.31 -1.84
CA GLY A 108 -0.60 -13.09 -1.34
C GLY A 108 0.38 -12.53 -2.38
N MET A 109 0.81 -11.29 -2.17
CA MET A 109 1.78 -10.61 -3.02
C MET A 109 2.84 -9.91 -2.18
N ARG A 110 4.00 -9.65 -2.77
CA ARG A 110 5.01 -8.79 -2.14
C ARG A 110 4.95 -7.42 -2.77
N MET A 111 5.01 -6.37 -1.95
CA MET A 111 5.07 -4.99 -2.44
C MET A 111 6.24 -4.24 -1.82
N VAL A 112 6.96 -3.49 -2.64
CA VAL A 112 8.02 -2.57 -2.22
C VAL A 112 7.60 -1.16 -2.58
N PHE A 113 7.61 -0.25 -1.61
CA PHE A 113 7.30 1.16 -1.78
C PHE A 113 8.57 1.97 -1.53
N GLU A 114 8.99 2.74 -2.53
CA GLU A 114 10.16 3.62 -2.46
C GLU A 114 9.75 5.08 -2.66
N PHE A 115 10.24 5.94 -1.78
CA PHE A 115 9.95 7.35 -1.70
C PHE A 115 11.25 8.13 -1.89
N ALA A 116 11.34 8.91 -2.96
CA ALA A 116 12.52 9.70 -3.28
C ALA A 116 12.17 11.18 -3.42
N GLU A 117 13.11 12.05 -3.09
CA GLU A 117 13.02 13.48 -3.43
C GLU A 117 13.23 13.67 -4.95
N THR A 118 12.58 14.69 -5.49
CA THR A 118 12.80 15.17 -6.86
C THR A 118 12.97 16.68 -6.83
N ASP A 119 13.45 17.27 -7.93
CA ASP A 119 13.58 18.74 -8.06
C ASP A 119 12.26 19.50 -7.84
N SER A 120 11.13 18.83 -8.06
CA SER A 120 9.77 19.40 -7.99
C SER A 120 8.93 18.91 -6.81
N GLY A 121 9.47 18.01 -5.96
CA GLY A 121 8.74 17.43 -4.84
C GLY A 121 9.24 16.02 -4.49
N SER A 122 8.41 15.01 -4.73
CA SER A 122 8.74 13.62 -4.43
C SER A 122 8.17 12.65 -5.45
N ARG A 123 8.81 11.48 -5.52
CA ARG A 123 8.42 10.35 -6.36
C ARG A 123 8.13 9.14 -5.49
N LEU A 124 7.03 8.47 -5.78
CA LEU A 124 6.73 7.12 -5.30
C LEU A 124 7.01 6.14 -6.42
N THR A 125 7.74 5.07 -6.11
CA THR A 125 7.83 3.87 -6.95
C THR A 125 7.27 2.70 -6.14
N THR A 126 6.24 2.05 -6.67
CA THR A 126 5.65 0.84 -6.09
C THR A 126 5.91 -0.32 -7.03
N THR A 127 6.61 -1.34 -6.53
CA THR A 127 6.87 -2.59 -7.26
C THR A 127 6.14 -3.73 -6.59
N THR A 128 5.30 -4.42 -7.34
CA THR A 128 4.57 -5.60 -6.90
C THR A 128 5.15 -6.85 -7.55
N TYR A 129 5.33 -7.93 -6.78
CA TYR A 129 5.85 -9.24 -7.20
C TYR A 129 4.85 -10.35 -6.89
#